data_AF-A0A1A8XHM4-F1
#
_entry.id   AF-A0A1A8XHM4-F1
#
_cell.length_a   1.000
_cell.length_b   1.000
_cell.length_c   1.000
_cell.angle_alpha   90.00
_cell.angle_beta   90.00
_cell.angle_gamma   90.00
#
_symmetry.space_group_name_H-M   'P 1'
#
loop_
_entity.id
_entity.type
_entity.pdbx_description
1 polymer ?
#
loop_
_entity_poly.entity_id
_entity_poly.type
_entity_poly.pdbx_seq_one_letter_code
_entity_poly.pdbx_strand_id
1 'polypeptide(L)'
;MNFLPFYDFHVSVTRQNPVVDLLKLDHVPDIRLIACDMDGTLLDDQFWPLFDQLQERGIVFCPASGRQYYSLLEQFKPIADEVIFVAENGTYVVRGGIELSCRSSQQAKGGDATKEHSHE
;
A
#
# COMPACT_ATOMS: atom_id res chain seq x y z
N MET A 1 -45.32 -38.84 11.87
CA MET A 1 -44.96 -37.47 11.46
C MET A 1 -43.45 -37.40 11.40
N ASN A 2 -42.94 -37.07 10.21
CA ASN A 2 -41.52 -36.99 9.87
C ASN A 2 -40.82 -35.88 10.65
N PHE A 3 -39.59 -36.11 11.09
CA PHE A 3 -38.54 -35.08 11.05
C PHE A 3 -37.16 -35.76 11.11
N LEU A 4 -36.52 -35.87 9.94
CA LEU A 4 -35.06 -36.05 9.86
C LEU A 4 -34.40 -34.69 10.05
N PRO A 5 -33.32 -34.61 10.83
CA PRO A 5 -32.22 -33.75 10.41
C PRO A 5 -30.87 -34.44 10.75
N PHE A 6 -29.71 -34.22 10.14
CA PHE A 6 -29.14 -33.17 9.31
C PHE A 6 -28.19 -33.89 8.33
N TYR A 7 -28.19 -33.50 7.05
CA TYR A 7 -27.11 -33.85 6.13
C TYR A 7 -25.88 -33.02 6.51
N ASP A 8 -24.78 -33.71 6.77
CA ASP A 8 -23.44 -33.16 6.89
C ASP A 8 -22.95 -32.71 5.49
N PHE A 9 -22.75 -31.41 5.31
CA PHE A 9 -22.15 -30.88 4.08
C PHE A 9 -20.73 -30.42 4.40
N HIS A 10 -19.81 -31.39 4.36
CA HIS A 10 -18.38 -31.14 4.26
C HIS A 10 -18.08 -30.35 2.98
N VAL A 11 -17.88 -29.03 3.09
CA VAL A 11 -17.19 -28.27 2.06
C VAL A 11 -15.69 -28.45 2.28
N SER A 12 -15.11 -29.45 1.62
CA SER A 12 -13.67 -29.56 1.48
C SER A 12 -13.16 -28.44 0.57
N VAL A 13 -12.67 -27.34 1.15
CA VAL A 13 -11.88 -26.36 0.42
C VAL A 13 -10.45 -26.90 0.29
N THR A 14 -10.21 -27.72 -0.73
CA THR A 14 -8.84 -27.98 -1.20
C THR A 14 -8.41 -26.86 -2.14
N ARG A 15 -7.74 -25.84 -1.58
CA ARG A 15 -6.72 -25.08 -2.31
C ARG A 15 -5.46 -25.04 -1.46
N GLN A 16 -4.59 -26.03 -1.65
CA GLN A 16 -3.19 -25.84 -1.34
C GLN A 16 -2.66 -24.79 -2.31
N ASN A 17 -2.56 -23.56 -1.83
CA ASN A 17 -1.83 -22.51 -2.52
C ASN A 17 -0.36 -22.65 -2.09
N PRO A 18 0.60 -22.94 -2.99
CA PRO A 18 2.01 -22.92 -2.65
C PRO A 18 2.48 -21.47 -2.68
N VAL A 19 1.92 -20.63 -1.82
CA VAL A 19 2.33 -19.24 -1.69
C VAL A 19 3.08 -19.19 -0.37
N VAL A 20 4.41 -19.35 -0.52
CA VAL A 20 5.48 -18.81 0.31
C VAL A 20 5.18 -18.63 1.80
N ASP A 21 5.99 -19.26 2.65
CA ASP A 21 6.12 -18.94 4.09
C ASP A 21 6.80 -17.55 4.24
N LEU A 22 6.17 -16.52 3.67
CA LEU A 22 6.65 -15.15 3.64
C LEU A 22 6.04 -14.48 4.85
N LEU A 23 6.86 -14.33 5.90
CA LEU A 23 6.53 -13.70 7.18
C LEU A 23 5.57 -14.52 8.05
N LYS A 24 6.09 -15.56 8.71
CA LYS A 24 5.52 -16.00 9.99
C LYS A 24 5.74 -14.90 11.01
N LEU A 25 4.72 -14.08 11.20
CA LEU A 25 4.66 -13.18 12.34
C LEU A 25 4.10 -13.99 13.51
N ASP A 26 4.74 -13.89 14.68
CA ASP A 26 4.31 -14.59 15.90
C ASP A 26 2.94 -14.11 16.41
N HIS A 27 2.41 -13.04 15.81
CA HIS A 27 1.08 -12.48 16.03
C HIS A 27 0.59 -11.82 14.74
N VAL A 28 -0.72 -11.61 14.61
CA VAL A 28 -1.26 -10.76 13.53
C VAL A 28 -0.96 -9.31 13.91
N PRO A 29 -0.16 -8.58 13.13
CA PRO A 29 0.14 -7.18 13.42
C PRO A 29 -1.10 -6.32 13.25
N ASP A 30 -1.20 -5.25 14.04
CA ASP A 30 -2.19 -4.19 13.83
C ASP A 30 -1.75 -3.33 12.63
N ILE A 31 -2.19 -3.73 11.44
CA ILE A 31 -1.89 -3.02 10.19
C ILE A 31 -2.70 -1.75 10.14
N ARG A 32 -2.02 -0.61 10.00
CA ARG A 32 -2.66 0.72 9.96
C ARG A 32 -2.55 1.43 8.61
N LEU A 33 -1.68 0.94 7.73
CA LEU A 33 -1.42 1.55 6.44
C LEU A 33 -0.94 0.49 5.45
N ILE A 34 -1.43 0.58 4.22
CA ILE A 34 -1.00 -0.26 3.09
C ILE A 34 -0.61 0.67 1.95
N ALA A 35 0.64 0.59 1.51
CA ALA A 35 1.12 1.24 0.29
C ALA A 35 1.21 0.22 -0.84
N CYS A 36 0.65 0.54 -2.01
CA CYS A 36 0.58 -0.36 -3.16
C CYS A 36 1.17 0.30 -4.39
N ASP A 37 2.06 -0.39 -5.11
CA ASP A 37 2.57 0.09 -6.39
C ASP A 37 1.49 -0.01 -7.47
N MET A 38 1.41 1.02 -8.31
CA MET A 38 0.33 1.22 -9.28
C MET A 38 0.78 1.06 -10.73
N ASP A 39 2.08 0.88 -11.00
CA ASP A 39 2.56 0.60 -12.35
C ASP A 39 2.39 -0.89 -12.70
N GLY A 40 1.36 -1.19 -13.50
CA GLY A 40 1.08 -2.52 -14.04
C GLY A 40 0.00 -3.32 -13.31
N THR A 41 -0.48 -2.85 -12.16
CA THR A 41 -1.58 -3.43 -11.38
C THR A 41 -2.88 -2.71 -11.75
N LEU A 42 -3.64 -3.31 -12.66
CA LEU A 42 -4.95 -2.78 -13.06
C LEU A 42 -5.86 -2.76 -11.84
N LEU A 43 -6.29 -1.57 -11.43
CA LEU A 43 -7.51 -1.41 -10.64
C LEU A 43 -8.64 -2.14 -11.38
N ASP A 44 -9.11 -3.23 -10.79
CA ASP A 44 -10.29 -3.94 -11.27
C ASP A 44 -11.48 -3.67 -10.36
N ASP A 45 -12.65 -4.18 -10.73
CA ASP A 45 -13.88 -3.97 -9.97
C ASP A 45 -13.83 -4.58 -8.56
N GLN A 46 -12.85 -5.44 -8.26
CA GLN A 46 -12.67 -6.06 -6.94
C GLN A 46 -11.95 -5.15 -5.95
N PHE A 47 -11.29 -4.09 -6.43
CA PHE A 47 -10.62 -3.13 -5.55
C PHE A 47 -11.60 -2.37 -4.65
N TRP A 48 -12.75 -1.95 -5.17
CA TRP A 48 -13.66 -1.08 -4.41
C TRP A 48 -14.24 -1.75 -3.16
N PRO A 49 -14.76 -3.00 -3.23
CA PRO A 49 -15.17 -3.71 -2.02
C PRO A 49 -14.03 -3.96 -1.03
N LEU A 50 -12.79 -4.12 -1.52
CA LEU A 50 -11.61 -4.25 -0.67
C LEU A 50 -11.29 -2.92 0.02
N PHE A 51 -11.37 -1.80 -0.69
CA PHE A 51 -11.13 -0.47 -0.14
C PHE A 51 -12.11 -0.14 0.99
N ASP A 52 -13.40 -0.43 0.83
CA ASP A 52 -14.41 -0.25 1.87
C ASP A 52 -14.04 -1.03 3.15
N GLN A 53 -13.59 -2.28 2.96
CA GLN A 53 -13.11 -3.14 4.03
C GLN A 53 -11.83 -2.64 4.72
N LEU A 54 -10.98 -1.88 4.01
CA LEU A 54 -9.82 -1.22 4.61
C LEU A 54 -10.26 -0.02 5.45
N GLN A 55 -11.20 0.79 4.94
CA GLN A 55 -11.76 1.94 5.65
C GLN A 55 -12.46 1.54 6.95
N GLU A 56 -13.28 0.48 6.93
CA GLU A 56 -13.96 -0.06 8.12
C GLU A 56 -12.97 -0.48 9.21
N ARG A 57 -11.77 -0.93 8.81
CA ARG A 57 -10.70 -1.34 9.73
C ARG A 57 -9.77 -0.18 10.12
N GLY A 58 -10.01 1.03 9.60
CA GLY A 58 -9.15 2.19 9.86
C GLY A 58 -7.77 2.09 9.20
N ILE A 59 -7.65 1.30 8.13
CA ILE A 59 -6.41 1.09 7.39
C ILE A 59 -6.31 2.14 6.28
N VAL A 60 -5.26 2.94 6.31
CA VAL A 60 -5.02 3.95 5.28
C VAL A 60 -4.44 3.28 4.03
N PHE A 61 -5.13 3.44 2.90
CA PHE A 61 -4.60 3.01 1.60
C PHE A 61 -3.76 4.12 0.95
N CYS A 62 -2.60 3.75 0.43
CA CYS A 62 -1.66 4.67 -0.22
C CYS A 62 -1.28 4.16 -1.61
N PRO A 63 -1.90 4.67 -2.69
CA PRO A 63 -1.42 4.37 -4.04
C PRO A 63 -0.03 5.00 -4.23
N ALA A 64 0.95 4.18 -4.57
CA ALA A 64 2.33 4.55 -4.86
C ALA A 64 2.63 4.36 -6.35
N SER A 65 3.28 5.32 -6.99
CA SER A 65 3.59 5.23 -8.41
C SER A 65 4.82 6.07 -8.76
N GLY A 66 5.54 5.68 -9.81
CA GLY A 66 6.52 6.53 -10.46
C GLY A 66 5.89 7.70 -11.24
N ARG A 67 4.57 7.66 -11.47
CA ARG A 67 3.82 8.68 -12.21
C ARG A 67 3.64 9.95 -11.37
N GLN A 68 3.34 11.04 -12.08
CA GLN A 68 3.00 12.33 -11.48
C GLN A 68 1.70 12.26 -10.68
N TYR A 69 1.59 13.05 -9.61
CA TYR A 69 0.42 13.09 -8.73
C TYR A 69 -0.91 13.25 -9.48
N TYR A 70 -1.00 14.19 -10.42
CA TYR A 70 -2.25 14.43 -11.15
C TYR A 70 -2.73 13.23 -11.98
N SER A 71 -1.80 12.41 -12.50
CA SER A 71 -2.16 11.18 -13.20
C SER A 71 -2.78 10.15 -12.26
N LEU A 72 -2.25 10.06 -11.04
CA LEU A 72 -2.72 9.14 -10.02
C LEU A 72 -4.04 9.64 -9.39
N LEU A 73 -4.17 10.95 -9.20
CA LEU A 73 -5.37 11.61 -8.70
C LEU A 73 -6.58 11.33 -9.59
N GLU A 74 -6.44 11.47 -10.92
CA GLU A 74 -7.56 11.20 -11.84
C GLU A 74 -8.02 9.74 -11.78
N GLN A 75 -7.10 8.80 -11.60
CA GLN A 75 -7.42 7.37 -11.47
C GLN A 75 -8.16 7.05 -10.17
N PHE A 76 -7.85 7.76 -9.08
CA PHE A 76 -8.43 7.55 -7.75
C PHE A 76 -9.40 8.64 -7.32
N LYS A 77 -9.89 9.44 -8.26
CA LYS A 77 -10.78 10.58 -8.02
C LYS A 77 -11.97 10.27 -7.08
N PRO A 78 -12.64 9.09 -7.16
CA PRO A 78 -13.73 8.76 -6.26
C PRO A 78 -13.35 8.72 -4.77
N ILE A 79 -12.08 8.45 -4.46
CA ILE A 79 -11.57 8.24 -3.09
C ILE A 79 -10.41 9.19 -2.74
N ALA A 80 -10.21 10.26 -3.53
CA ALA A 80 -9.02 11.10 -3.43
C ALA A 80 -8.82 11.77 -2.06
N ASP A 81 -9.90 12.04 -1.34
CA ASP A 81 -9.86 12.65 0.00
C ASP A 81 -9.57 11.63 1.12
N GLU A 82 -9.65 10.33 0.81
CA GLU A 82 -9.56 9.23 1.77
C GLU A 82 -8.23 8.47 1.72
N VAL A 83 -7.40 8.76 0.72
CA VAL A 83 -6.10 8.10 0.49
C VAL A 83 -4.92 9.06 0.65
N ILE A 84 -3.72 8.49 0.74
CA ILE A 84 -2.46 9.23 0.67
C ILE A 84 -1.75 8.86 -0.63
N PHE A 85 -1.56 9.83 -1.52
CA PHE A 85 -0.85 9.63 -2.77
C PHE A 85 0.66 9.68 -2.55
N VAL A 86 1.37 8.69 -3.07
CA VAL A 86 2.84 8.65 -3.13
C VAL A 86 3.25 8.67 -4.60
N ALA A 87 3.55 9.84 -5.12
CA ALA A 87 3.87 10.08 -6.53
C ALA A 87 5.38 10.26 -6.74
N GLU A 88 5.79 10.23 -8.02
CA GLU A 88 7.17 10.52 -8.44
C GLU A 88 8.22 9.65 -7.72
N ASN A 89 7.95 8.35 -7.57
CA ASN A 89 8.80 7.42 -6.81
C ASN A 89 9.02 7.85 -5.35
N GLY A 90 8.00 8.48 -4.76
CA GLY A 90 8.00 8.92 -3.37
C GLY A 90 8.65 10.28 -3.12
N THR A 91 9.06 11.02 -4.16
CA THR A 91 9.52 12.40 -3.98
C THR A 91 8.38 13.36 -3.71
N TYR A 92 7.13 12.97 -3.96
CA TYR A 92 5.96 13.81 -3.75
C TYR A 92 4.82 13.05 -3.04
N VAL A 93 4.38 13.54 -1.87
CA VAL A 93 3.36 12.90 -1.04
C VAL A 93 2.23 13.88 -0.72
N VAL A 94 0.98 13.49 -1.00
CA VAL A 94 -0.20 14.35 -0.87
C VAL A 94 -1.35 13.62 -0.17
N ARG A 95 -2.10 14.33 0.66
CA ARG A 95 -3.34 13.83 1.29
C ARG A 95 -4.43 14.90 1.25
N GLY A 96 -5.61 14.59 0.70
CA GLY A 96 -6.72 15.56 0.61
C GLY A 96 -6.32 16.85 -0.10
N GLY A 97 -5.50 16.75 -1.16
CA GLY A 97 -4.94 17.88 -1.90
C GLY A 97 -3.86 18.69 -1.15
N ILE A 98 -3.53 18.34 0.08
CA ILE A 98 -2.49 19.00 0.87
C ILE A 98 -1.17 18.22 0.71
N GLU A 99 -0.13 18.92 0.27
CA GLU A 99 1.23 18.39 0.23
C GLU A 99 1.70 18.09 1.66
N LEU A 100 2.11 16.83 1.89
CA LEU A 100 2.72 16.38 3.13
C LEU A 100 4.25 16.39 3.06
N SER A 101 4.80 16.09 1.88
CA SER A 101 6.25 16.07 1.65
C SER A 101 6.56 16.26 0.17
N CYS A 102 7.60 17.05 -0.11
CA CYS A 102 8.18 17.22 -1.44
C CYS A 102 9.71 17.21 -1.33
N ARG A 103 10.38 16.40 -2.15
CA ARG A 103 11.84 16.37 -2.28
C ARG A 103 12.23 16.73 -3.70
N SER A 104 12.85 17.90 -3.87
CA SER A 104 13.51 18.23 -5.13
C SER A 104 14.78 17.39 -5.29
N SER A 105 15.19 17.14 -6.53
CA SER A 105 16.39 16.37 -6.90
C SER A 105 17.73 16.97 -6.41
N GLN A 106 17.71 18.06 -5.64
CA GLN A 106 18.89 18.73 -5.08
C GLN A 106 19.17 18.31 -3.62
N GLN A 107 19.26 17.01 -3.35
CA GLN A 107 19.88 16.50 -2.12
C GLN A 107 20.82 15.34 -2.44
N ALA A 108 21.91 15.66 -3.14
CA ALA A 108 23.12 14.85 -3.21
C ALA A 108 24.35 15.76 -3.20
N LYS A 109 24.50 16.58 -2.15
CA LYS A 109 25.79 17.16 -1.75
C LYS A 109 25.89 17.20 -0.22
N GLY A 110 26.27 16.06 0.36
CA GLY A 110 27.07 16.07 1.58
C GLY A 110 28.52 16.07 1.15
N GLY A 111 29.13 17.26 1.06
CA GLY A 111 30.58 17.36 1.00
C GLY A 111 31.14 17.14 2.38
N ASP A 112 32.11 16.23 2.51
CA ASP A 112 33.18 16.40 3.48
C ASP A 112 34.49 16.42 2.71
N ALA A 113 35.07 17.61 2.63
CA ALA A 113 36.38 17.84 2.08
C ALA A 113 37.40 17.51 3.18
N THR A 114 38.28 16.56 2.88
CA THR A 114 39.69 16.52 3.30
C THR A 114 40.09 17.47 4.42
N LYS A 115 40.42 16.92 5.60
CA LYS A 115 41.51 17.45 6.42
C LYS A 115 42.66 16.46 6.39
N GLU A 116 43.74 16.89 5.73
CA GLU A 116 45.08 16.36 5.89
C GLU A 116 45.53 16.58 7.34
N HIS A 117 46.02 15.51 7.98
CA HIS A 117 47.09 15.58 8.98
C HIS A 117 47.73 14.20 9.09
N SER A 118 48.84 14.00 8.38
CA SER A 118 49.81 12.95 8.68
C SER A 118 51.17 13.60 8.83
N HIS A 119 51.49 13.94 10.08
CA HIS A 119 52.86 14.01 10.56
C HIS A 119 53.31 12.57 10.82
N GLU A 120 54.28 12.09 10.06
CA GLU A 120 55.57 11.49 10.47
C GLU A 120 56.29 10.86 9.28
#